data_AF-A0A4V3FV25-F1
#
_entry.id   AF-A0A4V3FV25-F1
#
_cell.length_a   1.000
_cell.length_b   1.000
_cell.length_c   1.000
_cell.angle_alpha   90.00
_cell.angle_beta   90.00
_cell.angle_gamma   90.00
#
_symmetry.space_group_name_H-M   'P 1'
#
loop_
_entity.id
_entity.type
_entity.pdbx_description
1 polymer ?
#
loop_
_entity_poly.entity_id
_entity_poly.type
_entity_poly.pdbx_seq_one_letter_code
_entity_poly.pdbx_strand_id
1 'polypeptide(L)'
;MRTGAAAGHTGYFHEAAYYGSDDELLGIVIPFLRGGVAAGEPTVVSLTEPNAELVRDALPSDCADGVTFLAGGDMYARPASAIRSYRSLMADFVAGGAGQIRIIGELPPTELGATWDWWARYESAINQAYDEFPLWSMCAYSTTSTPAAVLADVARTHPHTAAVGDRHLRSADYTDPERFLSVHASATPDPLQLTPPAVTLQNPAPAEARRAVSHLNEAAPGGVLPAERLDDLRLALTEVVANGLTHGLPPVTVRCWSGPDRLVVTVTDRGQGPKDPFAGLQAADHAPAGGFGLWLTHQLCDHVALSDTEEGFTLRMIVGNAHHRVTD
;
A
#
# COMPACT_ATOMS: atom_id res chain seq x y z
N MET A 1 -20.96 4.22 -21.55
CA MET A 1 -21.85 4.60 -20.44
C MET A 1 -21.59 3.61 -19.32
N ARG A 2 -21.42 4.06 -18.08
CA ARG A 2 -21.17 3.19 -16.93
C ARG A 2 -22.36 2.28 -16.63
N THR A 3 -22.09 1.05 -16.20
CA THR A 3 -23.12 0.03 -15.93
C THR A 3 -23.10 -0.46 -14.47
N GLY A 4 -24.17 -1.14 -14.04
CA GLY A 4 -24.33 -1.70 -12.70
C GLY A 4 -24.42 -0.64 -11.60
N ALA A 5 -23.91 -0.94 -10.41
CA ALA A 5 -23.96 -0.03 -9.25
C ALA A 5 -23.18 1.28 -9.48
N ALA A 6 -22.16 1.25 -10.32
CA ALA A 6 -21.39 2.43 -10.71
C ALA A 6 -22.07 3.30 -11.80
N ALA A 7 -23.26 2.92 -12.27
CA ALA A 7 -24.00 3.71 -13.25
C ALA A 7 -24.29 5.13 -12.74
N GLY A 8 -23.88 6.14 -13.52
CA GLY A 8 -24.00 7.55 -13.14
C GLY A 8 -22.96 8.05 -12.12
N HIS A 9 -22.08 7.18 -11.61
CA HIS A 9 -20.96 7.59 -10.77
C HIS A 9 -19.85 8.22 -11.62
N THR A 10 -19.24 9.29 -11.13
CA THR A 10 -18.06 9.90 -11.76
C THR A 10 -16.82 9.51 -10.95
N GLY A 11 -15.74 9.18 -11.64
CA GLY A 11 -14.49 8.76 -11.01
C GLY A 11 -14.55 7.36 -10.40
N TYR A 12 -13.95 7.18 -9.23
CA TYR A 12 -13.70 5.86 -8.69
C TYR A 12 -14.86 5.35 -7.80
N PHE A 13 -15.46 4.22 -8.18
CA PHE A 13 -16.44 3.50 -7.38
C PHE A 13 -15.75 2.33 -6.64
N HIS A 14 -15.39 2.59 -5.39
CA HIS A 14 -14.57 1.69 -4.57
C HIS A 14 -15.42 0.95 -3.54
N GLU A 15 -15.41 -0.38 -3.58
CA GLU A 15 -16.21 -1.25 -2.71
C GLU A 15 -15.37 -2.24 -1.91
N ALA A 16 -15.75 -2.49 -0.66
CA ALA A 16 -15.28 -3.64 0.10
C ALA A 16 -16.24 -4.82 -0.10
N ALA A 17 -15.70 -5.99 -0.43
CA ALA A 17 -16.42 -7.26 -0.48
C ALA A 17 -16.02 -8.13 0.72
N TYR A 18 -16.87 -8.15 1.75
CA TYR A 18 -16.67 -9.01 2.91
C TYR A 18 -17.27 -10.39 2.66
N TYR A 19 -16.51 -11.44 2.97
CA TYR A 19 -16.99 -12.81 2.81
C TYR A 19 -16.52 -13.71 3.96
N GLY A 20 -17.34 -14.69 4.33
CA GLY A 20 -17.04 -15.70 5.35
C GLY A 20 -16.83 -17.11 4.78
N SER A 21 -17.13 -17.32 3.50
CA SER A 21 -16.97 -18.59 2.79
C SER A 21 -16.72 -18.41 1.29
N ASP A 22 -16.25 -19.48 0.65
CA ASP A 22 -16.06 -19.56 -0.80
C ASP A 22 -17.36 -19.27 -1.57
N ASP A 23 -18.49 -19.81 -1.12
CA ASP A 23 -19.81 -19.56 -1.73
C ASP A 23 -20.20 -18.08 -1.66
N GLU A 24 -19.89 -17.41 -0.54
CA GLU A 24 -20.17 -15.98 -0.38
C GLU A 24 -19.26 -15.13 -1.27
N LEU A 25 -17.96 -15.47 -1.34
CA LEU A 25 -17.02 -14.84 -2.27
C LEU A 25 -17.52 -14.99 -3.71
N LEU A 26 -17.77 -16.21 -4.17
CA LEU A 26 -18.24 -16.47 -5.54
C LEU A 26 -19.59 -15.79 -5.83
N GLY A 27 -20.50 -15.76 -4.85
CA GLY A 27 -21.78 -15.08 -4.95
C GLY A 27 -21.69 -13.56 -5.14
N ILE A 28 -20.60 -12.94 -4.72
CA ILE A 28 -20.29 -11.52 -4.96
C ILE A 28 -19.54 -11.33 -6.28
N VAL A 29 -18.48 -12.12 -6.49
CA VAL A 29 -17.51 -11.89 -7.56
C VAL A 29 -18.04 -12.31 -8.94
N ILE A 30 -18.70 -13.46 -9.05
CA ILE A 30 -19.12 -13.99 -10.35
C ILE A 30 -20.13 -13.06 -11.05
N PRO A 31 -21.17 -12.52 -10.38
CA PRO A 31 -22.06 -11.53 -11.00
C PRO A 31 -21.32 -10.27 -11.47
N PHE A 32 -20.36 -9.78 -10.67
CA PHE A 32 -19.55 -8.62 -11.00
C PHE A 32 -18.72 -8.82 -12.27
N LEU A 33 -18.04 -9.97 -12.40
CA LEU A 33 -17.22 -10.29 -13.58
C LEU A 33 -18.09 -10.50 -14.82
N ARG A 34 -19.17 -11.29 -14.70
CA ARG A 34 -20.10 -11.54 -15.81
C ARG A 34 -20.74 -10.27 -16.34
N GLY A 35 -21.12 -9.36 -15.44
CA GLY A 35 -21.67 -8.06 -15.82
C GLY A 35 -20.66 -7.20 -16.60
N GLY A 36 -19.37 -7.26 -16.26
CA GLY A 36 -18.31 -6.53 -16.96
C GLY A 36 -18.11 -7.05 -18.37
N VAL A 37 -17.96 -8.38 -18.51
CA VAL A 37 -17.79 -9.02 -19.81
C VAL A 37 -19.01 -8.80 -20.72
N ALA A 38 -20.23 -8.95 -20.19
CA ALA A 38 -21.45 -8.70 -20.94
C ALA A 38 -21.60 -7.25 -21.42
N ALA A 39 -21.06 -6.29 -20.66
CA ALA A 39 -21.05 -4.87 -21.01
C ALA A 39 -19.86 -4.46 -21.92
N GLY A 40 -18.93 -5.38 -22.20
CA GLY A 40 -17.70 -5.09 -22.94
C GLY A 40 -16.71 -4.21 -22.15
N GLU A 41 -16.77 -4.26 -20.82
CA GLU A 41 -15.89 -3.50 -19.94
C GLU A 41 -14.63 -4.32 -19.63
N PRO A 42 -13.42 -3.73 -19.68
CA PRO A 42 -12.22 -4.40 -19.19
C PRO A 42 -12.43 -4.93 -17.77
N THR A 43 -12.26 -6.25 -17.62
CA THR A 43 -12.63 -6.98 -16.41
C THR A 43 -11.41 -7.75 -15.91
N VAL A 44 -10.94 -7.41 -14.72
CA VAL A 44 -9.63 -7.84 -14.20
C VAL A 44 -9.78 -8.47 -12.81
N VAL A 45 -9.09 -9.58 -12.61
CA VAL A 45 -8.99 -10.30 -11.33
C VAL A 45 -7.55 -10.26 -10.84
N SER A 46 -7.35 -9.76 -9.63
CA SER A 46 -6.06 -9.71 -8.94
C SER A 46 -6.22 -10.22 -7.51
N LEU A 47 -6.64 -11.47 -7.39
CA LEU A 47 -6.82 -12.18 -6.12
C LEU A 47 -5.58 -13.01 -5.76
N THR A 48 -5.51 -13.46 -4.50
CA THR A 48 -4.52 -14.50 -4.14
C THR A 48 -4.73 -15.76 -4.97
N GLU A 49 -3.66 -16.54 -5.19
CA GLU A 49 -3.70 -17.73 -6.05
C GLU A 49 -4.87 -18.69 -5.71
N PRO A 50 -5.15 -19.03 -4.43
CA PRO A 50 -6.28 -19.90 -4.09
C PRO A 50 -7.64 -19.32 -4.51
N ASN A 51 -7.87 -18.03 -4.24
CA ASN A 51 -9.14 -17.37 -4.60
C ASN A 51 -9.25 -17.13 -6.11
N ALA A 52 -8.14 -16.86 -6.79
CA ALA A 52 -8.10 -16.72 -8.24
C ALA A 52 -8.43 -18.05 -8.93
N GLU A 53 -7.94 -19.17 -8.43
CA GLU A 53 -8.31 -20.52 -8.89
C GLU A 53 -9.79 -20.82 -8.65
N LEU A 54 -10.28 -20.56 -7.43
CA LEU A 54 -11.69 -20.73 -7.08
C LEU A 54 -12.62 -19.94 -8.02
N VAL A 55 -12.29 -18.67 -8.29
CA VAL A 55 -13.04 -17.83 -9.23
C VAL A 55 -12.93 -18.36 -10.66
N ARG A 56 -11.75 -18.82 -11.08
CA ARG A 56 -11.53 -19.37 -12.43
C ARG A 56 -12.38 -20.62 -12.67
N ASP A 57 -12.46 -21.52 -11.69
CA ASP A 57 -13.24 -22.76 -11.79
C ASP A 57 -14.76 -22.50 -11.80
N ALA A 58 -15.21 -21.45 -11.12
CA ALA A 58 -16.61 -21.07 -11.06
C ALA A 58 -17.09 -20.18 -12.24
N LEU A 59 -16.16 -19.60 -13.01
CA LEU A 59 -16.51 -18.74 -14.15
C LEU A 59 -17.14 -19.55 -15.29
N PRO A 60 -18.31 -19.13 -15.81
CA PRO A 60 -18.88 -19.72 -17.01
C PRO A 60 -17.93 -19.62 -18.21
N SER A 61 -17.90 -20.66 -19.05
CA SER A 61 -16.98 -20.75 -20.19
C SER A 61 -17.18 -19.65 -21.24
N ASP A 62 -18.40 -19.10 -21.37
CA ASP A 62 -18.73 -17.97 -22.24
C ASP A 62 -18.24 -16.61 -21.69
N CYS A 63 -17.84 -16.56 -20.42
CA CYS A 63 -17.30 -15.38 -19.75
C CYS A 63 -15.78 -15.43 -19.57
N ALA A 64 -15.19 -16.62 -19.48
CA ALA A 64 -13.80 -16.83 -19.09
C ALA A 64 -12.79 -16.06 -19.95
N ASP A 65 -12.96 -16.06 -21.28
CA ASP A 65 -12.05 -15.38 -22.23
C ASP A 65 -12.10 -13.85 -22.11
N GLY A 66 -13.15 -13.29 -21.50
CA GLY A 66 -13.30 -11.86 -21.28
C GLY A 66 -12.70 -11.34 -19.97
N VAL A 67 -12.18 -12.22 -19.11
CA VAL A 67 -11.61 -11.87 -17.80
C VAL A 67 -10.10 -12.01 -17.82
N THR A 68 -9.40 -10.92 -17.47
CA THR A 68 -7.94 -10.93 -17.34
C THR A 68 -7.55 -11.26 -15.90
N PHE A 69 -6.86 -12.37 -15.69
CA PHE A 69 -6.27 -12.71 -14.40
C PHE A 69 -4.84 -12.20 -14.33
N LEU A 70 -4.56 -11.34 -13.37
CA LEU A 70 -3.21 -10.89 -13.07
C LEU A 70 -2.61 -11.79 -11.99
N ALA A 71 -1.31 -12.07 -12.06
CA ALA A 71 -0.62 -12.85 -11.04
C ALA A 71 -0.60 -12.06 -9.71
N GLY A 72 -1.52 -12.39 -8.80
CA GLY A 72 -1.91 -11.57 -7.66
C GLY A 72 -0.81 -11.19 -6.66
N GLY A 73 0.36 -11.84 -6.71
CA GLY A 73 1.51 -11.51 -5.87
C GLY A 73 2.35 -10.34 -6.39
N ASP A 74 2.45 -10.15 -7.71
CA ASP A 74 3.47 -9.25 -8.29
C ASP A 74 3.05 -7.77 -8.27
N MET A 75 1.75 -7.47 -8.18
CA MET A 75 1.26 -6.09 -8.12
C MET A 75 1.31 -5.49 -6.71
N TYR A 76 1.27 -6.33 -5.68
CA TYR A 76 1.12 -5.91 -4.28
C TYR A 76 2.37 -6.11 -3.42
N ALA A 77 3.56 -5.85 -3.99
CA ALA A 77 4.80 -5.86 -3.20
C ALA A 77 4.93 -4.62 -2.30
N ARG A 78 4.48 -3.45 -2.77
CA ARG A 78 4.60 -2.14 -2.10
C ARG A 78 3.43 -1.23 -2.49
N PRO A 79 2.77 -0.51 -1.56
CA PRO A 79 1.73 0.48 -1.84
C PRO A 79 2.01 1.42 -3.01
N ALA A 80 3.12 2.15 -2.99
CA ALA A 80 3.41 3.15 -4.02
C ALA A 80 3.69 2.50 -5.39
N SER A 81 4.23 1.28 -5.42
CA SER A 81 4.37 0.50 -6.65
C SER A 81 3.02 0.05 -7.17
N ALA A 82 2.15 -0.46 -6.30
CA ALA A 82 0.79 -0.88 -6.66
C ALA A 82 0.01 0.27 -7.29
N ILE A 83 0.00 1.46 -6.66
CA ILE A 83 -0.65 2.67 -7.20
C ILE A 83 -0.18 2.96 -8.61
N ARG A 84 1.15 2.99 -8.84
CA ARG A 84 1.70 3.26 -10.16
C ARG A 84 1.28 2.20 -11.19
N SER A 85 1.38 0.92 -10.84
CA SER A 85 1.06 -0.19 -11.74
C SER A 85 -0.40 -0.18 -12.18
N TYR A 86 -1.34 0.00 -11.24
CA TYR A 86 -2.77 0.09 -11.57
C TYR A 86 -3.11 1.36 -12.36
N ARG A 87 -2.48 2.51 -12.05
CA ARG A 87 -2.64 3.72 -12.86
C ARG A 87 -2.23 3.50 -14.31
N SER A 88 -1.09 2.84 -14.54
CA SER A 88 -0.63 2.50 -15.90
C SER A 88 -1.63 1.59 -16.61
N LEU A 89 -2.07 0.51 -15.93
CA LEU A 89 -3.05 -0.43 -16.47
C LEU A 89 -4.36 0.25 -16.86
N MET A 90 -4.90 1.11 -15.99
CA MET A 90 -6.14 1.83 -16.25
C MET A 90 -5.98 2.88 -17.36
N ALA A 91 -4.84 3.56 -17.42
CA ALA A 91 -4.54 4.50 -18.50
C ALA A 91 -4.54 3.81 -19.87
N ASP A 92 -3.98 2.60 -19.96
CA ASP A 92 -3.99 1.80 -21.18
C ASP A 92 -5.42 1.40 -21.59
N PHE A 93 -6.27 1.00 -20.64
CA PHE A 93 -7.68 0.72 -20.92
C PHE A 93 -8.45 1.95 -21.40
N VAL A 94 -8.24 3.11 -20.76
CA VAL A 94 -8.87 4.38 -21.17
C VAL A 94 -8.39 4.80 -22.56
N ALA A 95 -7.09 4.68 -22.86
CA ALA A 95 -6.54 4.92 -24.19
C ALA A 95 -7.15 3.97 -25.25
N GLY A 96 -7.51 2.75 -24.84
CA GLY A 96 -8.28 1.79 -25.63
C GLY A 96 -9.78 2.10 -25.78
N GLY A 97 -10.28 3.18 -25.16
CA GLY A 97 -11.68 3.62 -25.25
C GLY A 97 -12.60 3.07 -24.17
N ALA A 98 -12.06 2.50 -23.08
CA ALA A 98 -12.87 1.97 -21.99
C ALA A 98 -13.67 3.10 -21.30
N GLY A 99 -15.01 3.00 -21.35
CA GLY A 99 -15.92 3.90 -20.63
C GLY A 99 -16.22 3.50 -19.19
N GLN A 100 -15.77 2.30 -18.78
CA GLN A 100 -15.77 1.77 -17.42
C GLN A 100 -14.76 0.61 -17.34
N ILE A 101 -14.09 0.46 -16.21
CA ILE A 101 -13.14 -0.62 -15.91
C ILE A 101 -13.61 -1.33 -14.64
N ARG A 102 -13.54 -2.67 -14.61
CA ARG A 102 -13.86 -3.50 -13.45
C ARG A 102 -12.63 -4.23 -12.94
N ILE A 103 -12.28 -4.02 -11.67
CA ILE A 103 -11.14 -4.72 -11.04
C ILE A 103 -11.59 -5.32 -9.71
N ILE A 104 -11.30 -6.59 -9.48
CA ILE A 104 -11.35 -7.15 -8.13
C ILE A 104 -9.94 -7.48 -7.64
N GLY A 105 -9.61 -7.03 -6.43
CA GLY A 105 -8.31 -7.21 -5.80
C GLY A 105 -8.43 -7.86 -4.42
N GLU A 106 -7.35 -8.51 -4.00
CA GLU A 106 -7.17 -9.01 -2.63
C GLU A 106 -5.72 -8.79 -2.21
N LEU A 107 -5.52 -8.33 -0.98
CA LEU A 107 -4.18 -8.29 -0.37
C LEU A 107 -3.83 -9.67 0.22
N PRO A 108 -2.59 -10.15 0.04
CA PRO A 108 -2.15 -11.38 0.69
C PRO A 108 -2.29 -11.30 2.21
N PRO A 109 -2.62 -12.41 2.92
CA PRO A 109 -2.75 -12.40 4.38
C PRO A 109 -1.52 -11.89 5.13
N THR A 110 -0.32 -12.00 4.55
CA THR A 110 0.94 -11.48 5.12
C THR A 110 0.95 -9.95 5.25
N GLU A 111 0.16 -9.25 4.44
CA GLU A 111 0.06 -7.79 4.44
C GLU A 111 -0.94 -7.25 5.47
N LEU A 112 -1.82 -8.10 5.98
CA LEU A 112 -2.87 -7.74 6.94
C LEU A 112 -2.36 -7.74 8.41
N GLY A 113 -1.04 -7.89 8.59
CA GLY A 113 -0.38 -7.93 9.89
C GLY A 113 0.52 -6.72 10.14
N ALA A 114 1.81 -6.96 10.31
CA ALA A 114 2.80 -5.95 10.71
C ALA A 114 2.95 -4.76 9.73
N THR A 115 2.56 -4.93 8.47
CA THR A 115 2.64 -3.90 7.42
C THR A 115 1.29 -3.21 7.16
N TRP A 116 0.24 -3.53 7.92
CA TRP A 116 -1.10 -3.02 7.68
C TRP A 116 -1.18 -1.49 7.77
N ASP A 117 -0.42 -0.83 8.65
CA ASP A 117 -0.40 0.64 8.73
C ASP A 117 -0.06 1.28 7.37
N TRP A 118 0.82 0.64 6.61
CA TRP A 118 1.23 1.08 5.28
C TRP A 118 0.15 0.81 4.22
N TRP A 119 -0.52 -0.35 4.30
CA TRP A 119 -1.61 -0.71 3.41
C TRP A 119 -2.93 0.01 3.70
N ALA A 120 -3.24 0.32 4.95
CA ALA A 120 -4.38 1.16 5.31
C ALA A 120 -4.27 2.54 4.66
N ARG A 121 -3.05 3.10 4.61
CA ARG A 121 -2.77 4.34 3.88
C ARG A 121 -3.00 4.17 2.37
N TYR A 122 -2.59 3.04 1.79
CA TYR A 122 -2.89 2.70 0.40
C TYR A 122 -4.39 2.66 0.13
N GLU A 123 -5.15 1.88 0.90
CA GLU A 123 -6.60 1.68 0.75
C GLU A 123 -7.36 3.01 0.80
N SER A 124 -6.92 3.93 1.66
CA SER A 124 -7.47 5.28 1.72
C SER A 124 -7.06 6.11 0.50
N ALA A 125 -5.77 6.11 0.17
CA ALA A 125 -5.20 6.99 -0.86
C ALA A 125 -5.70 6.68 -2.27
N ILE A 126 -6.03 5.42 -2.57
CA ILE A 126 -6.52 5.04 -3.90
C ILE A 126 -7.87 5.69 -4.26
N ASN A 127 -8.69 6.08 -3.27
CA ASN A 127 -9.92 6.83 -3.52
C ASN A 127 -9.67 8.15 -4.25
N GLN A 128 -8.53 8.81 -4.00
CA GLN A 128 -8.11 10.00 -4.73
C GLN A 128 -7.22 9.64 -5.92
N ALA A 129 -6.30 8.68 -5.74
CA ALA A 129 -5.32 8.33 -6.76
C ALA A 129 -5.92 7.75 -8.03
N TYR A 130 -7.09 7.12 -7.94
CA TYR A 130 -7.75 6.50 -9.08
C TYR A 130 -9.00 7.26 -9.54
N ASP A 131 -9.35 8.39 -8.91
CA ASP A 131 -10.61 9.11 -9.18
C ASP A 131 -10.69 9.70 -10.60
N GLU A 132 -9.56 9.84 -11.29
CA GLU A 132 -9.55 10.26 -12.69
C GLU A 132 -9.99 9.15 -13.66
N PHE A 133 -10.02 7.88 -13.23
CA PHE A 133 -10.39 6.75 -14.07
C PHE A 133 -11.86 6.36 -13.86
N PRO A 134 -12.53 5.82 -14.90
CA PRO A 134 -13.89 5.29 -14.76
C PRO A 134 -13.88 3.90 -14.10
N LEU A 135 -13.23 3.77 -12.95
CA LEU A 135 -12.99 2.52 -12.25
C LEU A 135 -14.18 2.15 -11.35
N TRP A 136 -14.60 0.90 -11.43
CA TRP A 136 -15.39 0.22 -10.40
C TRP A 136 -14.54 -0.93 -9.88
N SER A 137 -14.14 -0.88 -8.60
CA SER A 137 -13.39 -1.97 -8.00
C SER A 137 -14.02 -2.54 -6.74
N MET A 138 -13.71 -3.82 -6.51
CA MET A 138 -13.97 -4.52 -5.26
C MET A 138 -12.65 -4.96 -4.63
N CYS A 139 -12.46 -4.67 -3.34
CA CYS A 139 -11.38 -5.23 -2.55
C CYS A 139 -11.96 -6.31 -1.63
N ALA A 140 -11.47 -7.55 -1.78
CA ALA A 140 -12.00 -8.70 -1.07
C ALA A 140 -11.32 -8.87 0.31
N TYR A 141 -12.13 -9.08 1.35
CA TYR A 141 -11.66 -9.30 2.71
C TYR A 141 -12.41 -10.46 3.38
N SER A 142 -11.67 -11.51 3.75
CA SER A 142 -12.24 -12.63 4.51
C SER A 142 -12.51 -12.23 5.96
N THR A 143 -13.75 -12.32 6.40
CA THR A 143 -14.19 -12.04 7.78
C THR A 143 -13.71 -13.09 8.79
N THR A 144 -13.19 -14.23 8.33
CA THR A 144 -12.70 -15.31 9.20
C THR A 144 -11.20 -15.26 9.44
N SER A 145 -10.42 -14.64 8.55
CA SER A 145 -8.96 -14.55 8.65
C SER A 145 -8.44 -13.13 8.79
N THR A 146 -9.20 -12.10 8.39
CA THR A 146 -8.77 -10.70 8.50
C THR A 146 -8.92 -10.21 9.95
N PRO A 147 -7.87 -9.62 10.56
CA PRO A 147 -7.96 -9.07 11.91
C PRO A 147 -9.05 -7.98 12.03
N ALA A 148 -9.70 -7.90 13.20
CA ALA A 148 -10.80 -6.94 13.40
C ALA A 148 -10.38 -5.48 13.23
N ALA A 149 -9.14 -5.12 13.60
CA ALA A 149 -8.60 -3.77 13.41
C ALA A 149 -8.45 -3.41 11.93
N VAL A 150 -8.05 -4.39 11.10
CA VAL A 150 -7.98 -4.24 9.64
C VAL A 150 -9.37 -4.01 9.07
N LEU A 151 -10.36 -4.84 9.45
CA LEU A 151 -11.75 -4.67 8.98
C LEU A 151 -12.34 -3.31 9.38
N ALA A 152 -12.01 -2.80 10.57
CA ALA A 152 -12.42 -1.48 11.01
C ALA A 152 -11.84 -0.36 10.15
N ASP A 153 -10.59 -0.48 9.71
CA ASP A 153 -9.99 0.46 8.76
C ASP A 153 -10.61 0.32 7.36
N VAL A 154 -10.83 -0.90 6.87
CA VAL A 154 -11.50 -1.16 5.58
C VAL A 154 -12.87 -0.48 5.51
N ALA A 155 -13.67 -0.56 6.58
CA ALA A 155 -14.97 0.10 6.66
C ALA A 155 -14.88 1.64 6.57
N ARG A 156 -13.73 2.21 6.96
CA ARG A 156 -13.46 3.64 6.91
C ARG A 156 -12.82 4.09 5.58
N THR A 157 -12.16 3.19 4.85
CA THR A 157 -11.49 3.50 3.58
C THR A 157 -12.33 3.21 2.34
N HIS A 158 -13.36 2.36 2.43
CA HIS A 158 -14.21 2.01 1.29
C HIS A 158 -15.55 2.75 1.36
N PRO A 159 -15.87 3.64 0.40
CA PRO A 159 -17.15 4.38 0.38
C PRO A 159 -18.39 3.49 0.23
N HIS A 160 -18.23 2.27 -0.29
CA HIS A 160 -19.30 1.31 -0.51
C HIS A 160 -18.92 -0.11 -0.06
N THR A 161 -19.93 -0.97 0.09
CA THR A 161 -19.78 -2.40 0.31
C THR A 161 -20.60 -3.20 -0.70
N ALA A 162 -20.04 -4.32 -1.14
CA ALA A 162 -20.69 -5.30 -2.00
C ALA A 162 -21.02 -6.56 -1.19
N ALA A 163 -22.21 -7.11 -1.42
CA ALA A 163 -22.68 -8.34 -0.80
C ALA A 163 -23.46 -9.22 -1.79
N VAL A 164 -23.62 -10.49 -1.44
CA VAL A 164 -24.35 -11.47 -2.26
C VAL A 164 -25.74 -10.95 -2.64
N GLY A 165 -26.15 -11.26 -3.86
CA GLY A 165 -27.43 -10.83 -4.42
C GLY A 165 -27.41 -9.44 -5.03
N ASP A 166 -26.26 -9.02 -5.59
CA ASP A 166 -26.08 -7.74 -6.29
C ASP A 166 -26.40 -6.53 -5.38
N ARG A 167 -26.02 -6.64 -4.10
CA ARG A 167 -26.29 -5.63 -3.08
C ARG A 167 -25.08 -4.73 -2.93
N HIS A 168 -25.27 -3.45 -3.27
CA HIS A 168 -24.26 -2.40 -3.18
C HIS A 168 -24.75 -1.29 -2.26
N LEU A 169 -24.06 -1.06 -1.14
CA LEU A 169 -24.50 -0.14 -0.09
C LEU A 169 -23.42 0.90 0.19
N ARG A 170 -23.82 2.13 0.55
CA ARG A 170 -22.88 3.12 1.07
C ARG A 170 -22.41 2.74 2.46
N SER A 171 -21.11 2.87 2.70
CA SER A 171 -20.49 2.64 4.00
C SER A 171 -20.80 3.82 4.93
N ALA A 172 -21.33 3.54 6.12
CA ALA A 172 -21.66 4.57 7.11
C ALA A 172 -20.41 5.16 7.79
N ASP A 173 -19.35 4.34 7.93
CA ASP A 173 -18.12 4.70 8.64
C ASP A 173 -17.04 5.31 7.72
N TYR A 174 -17.34 5.44 6.42
CA TYR A 174 -16.41 5.99 5.45
C TYR A 174 -15.89 7.36 5.88
N THR A 175 -14.58 7.51 5.79
CA THR A 175 -13.85 8.73 6.16
C THR A 175 -13.11 9.25 4.93
N ASP A 176 -13.17 10.56 4.72
CA ASP A 176 -12.39 11.22 3.67
C ASP A 176 -10.88 10.90 3.79
N PRO A 177 -10.16 10.66 2.67
CA PRO A 177 -8.77 10.25 2.71
C PRO A 177 -7.83 11.20 3.47
N GLU A 178 -8.00 12.52 3.35
CA GLU A 178 -7.14 13.47 4.08
C GLU A 178 -7.29 13.27 5.60
N ARG A 179 -8.54 13.11 6.05
CA ARG A 179 -8.84 12.88 7.47
C ARG A 179 -8.34 11.52 7.93
N PHE A 180 -8.54 10.46 7.15
CA PHE A 180 -8.07 9.12 7.51
C PHE A 180 -6.54 9.09 7.65
N LEU A 181 -5.82 9.61 6.65
CA LEU A 181 -4.36 9.62 6.63
C LEU A 181 -3.74 10.49 7.73
N SER A 182 -4.43 11.54 8.18
CA SER A 182 -3.97 12.39 9.29
C SER A 182 -3.96 11.70 10.65
N VAL A 183 -4.84 10.71 10.87
CA VAL A 183 -4.92 9.95 12.15
C VAL A 183 -4.16 8.64 12.09
N HIS A 184 -3.88 8.14 10.88
CA HIS A 184 -3.09 6.92 10.60
C HIS A 184 -1.59 7.23 10.41
N ALA A 185 -1.08 8.22 11.13
CA ALA A 185 0.34 8.55 11.19
C ALA A 185 1.05 7.85 12.37
N SER A 186 0.39 7.13 13.27
CA SER A 186 1.09 6.48 14.39
C SER A 186 1.37 5.01 14.10
N ALA A 187 2.54 4.71 13.54
CA ALA A 187 2.98 3.32 13.35
C ALA A 187 3.51 2.72 14.66
N THR A 188 3.05 1.51 15.00
CA THR A 188 3.61 0.74 16.12
C THR A 188 5.13 0.58 15.95
N PRO A 189 5.94 0.73 17.01
CA PRO A 189 7.39 0.48 16.93
C PRO A 189 7.69 -0.96 16.45
N ASP A 190 8.66 -1.12 15.55
CA ASP A 190 9.16 -2.45 15.20
C ASP A 190 9.84 -3.09 16.43
N PRO A 191 9.72 -4.41 16.66
CA PRO A 191 10.37 -5.09 17.79
C PRO A 191 11.87 -4.82 17.93
N LEU A 192 12.60 -4.61 16.83
CA LEU A 192 14.03 -4.25 16.90
C LEU A 192 14.24 -2.89 17.57
N GLN A 193 13.30 -1.95 17.44
CA GLN A 193 13.37 -0.63 18.08
C GLN A 193 13.16 -0.70 19.60
N LEU A 194 12.73 -1.84 20.15
CA LEU A 194 12.69 -2.09 21.60
C LEU A 194 14.08 -2.41 22.17
N THR A 195 15.08 -2.61 21.32
CA THR A 195 16.49 -2.81 21.70
C THR A 195 17.30 -1.53 21.46
N PRO A 196 18.46 -1.34 22.13
CA PRO A 196 19.34 -0.22 21.83
C PRO A 196 19.77 -0.21 20.36
N PRO A 197 19.78 0.97 19.70
CA PRO A 197 20.26 1.07 18.32
C PRO A 197 21.74 0.71 18.22
N ALA A 198 22.10 -0.03 17.17
CA ALA A 198 23.50 -0.36 16.87
C ALA A 198 24.28 0.88 16.42
N VAL A 199 23.60 1.82 15.78
CA VAL A 199 24.16 3.11 15.32
C VAL A 199 23.22 4.23 15.73
N THR A 200 23.77 5.32 16.27
CA THR A 200 23.08 6.61 16.42
C THR A 200 23.97 7.73 15.90
N LEU A 201 23.45 8.53 14.97
CA LEU A 201 24.14 9.69 14.40
C LEU A 201 23.28 10.94 14.59
N GLN A 202 23.91 12.07 14.94
CA GLN A 202 23.22 13.35 15.13
C GLN A 202 23.70 14.37 14.09
N ASN A 203 22.76 14.92 13.33
CA ASN A 203 22.96 15.76 12.15
C ASN A 203 23.98 15.20 11.15
N PRO A 204 23.92 13.90 10.78
CA PRO A 204 24.91 13.31 9.88
C PRO A 204 24.77 13.88 8.46
N ALA A 205 25.88 14.00 7.75
CA ALA A 205 25.81 14.15 6.30
C ALA A 205 25.24 12.86 5.66
N PRO A 206 24.52 12.92 4.52
CA PRO A 206 23.97 11.72 3.89
C PRO A 206 25.01 10.61 3.61
N ALA A 207 26.23 11.01 3.23
CA ALA A 207 27.33 10.06 3.01
C ALA A 207 27.78 9.33 4.30
N GLU A 208 27.66 9.97 5.45
CA GLU A 208 27.96 9.35 6.75
C GLU A 208 26.91 8.31 7.13
N ALA A 209 25.63 8.64 6.96
CA ALA A 209 24.53 7.73 7.19
C ALA A 209 24.63 6.47 6.29
N ARG A 210 24.96 6.64 5.01
CA ARG A 210 25.22 5.51 4.07
C ARG A 210 26.36 4.61 4.53
N ARG A 211 27.49 5.18 4.97
CA ARG A 211 28.62 4.37 5.47
C ARG A 211 28.23 3.58 6.70
N ALA A 212 27.46 4.18 7.60
CA ALA A 212 27.04 3.51 8.82
C ALA A 212 26.12 2.30 8.56
N VAL A 213 25.14 2.40 7.67
CA VAL A 213 24.31 1.24 7.29
C VAL A 213 25.10 0.17 6.53
N SER A 214 26.13 0.57 5.78
CA SER A 214 27.02 -0.38 5.09
C SER A 214 27.83 -1.20 6.08
N HIS A 215 28.47 -0.55 7.04
CA HIS A 215 29.21 -1.24 8.10
C HIS A 215 28.29 -2.12 8.95
N LEU A 216 27.07 -1.66 9.24
CA LEU A 216 26.08 -2.45 9.97
C LEU A 216 25.70 -3.72 9.19
N ASN A 217 25.49 -3.61 7.88
CA ASN A 217 25.21 -4.75 7.02
C ASN A 217 26.36 -5.78 7.06
N GLU A 218 27.60 -5.31 6.93
CA GLU A 218 28.81 -6.13 6.89
C GLU A 218 29.20 -6.75 8.25
N ALA A 219 28.61 -6.29 9.35
CA ALA A 219 28.87 -6.84 10.68
C ALA A 219 28.36 -8.28 10.85
N ALA A 220 27.39 -8.72 10.02
CA ALA A 220 26.92 -10.10 9.97
C ALA A 220 27.74 -10.93 8.96
N PRO A 221 28.06 -12.20 9.25
CA PRO A 221 28.72 -13.09 8.28
C PRO A 221 27.91 -13.19 6.98
N GLY A 222 28.50 -12.74 5.86
CA GLY A 222 27.84 -12.75 4.55
C GLY A 222 26.93 -11.54 4.27
N GLY A 223 26.79 -10.61 5.22
CA GLY A 223 25.89 -9.46 5.11
C GLY A 223 24.47 -9.78 5.55
N VAL A 224 23.77 -8.78 6.11
CA VAL A 224 22.33 -8.91 6.47
C VAL A 224 21.43 -8.89 5.24
N LEU A 225 21.75 -7.99 4.30
CA LEU A 225 21.02 -7.78 3.05
C LEU A 225 21.89 -8.11 1.84
N PRO A 226 21.28 -8.61 0.75
CA PRO A 226 21.92 -8.66 -0.56
C PRO A 226 22.36 -7.26 -1.03
N ALA A 227 23.40 -7.21 -1.87
CA ALA A 227 24.02 -5.95 -2.31
C ALA A 227 23.02 -4.97 -2.96
N GLU A 228 22.15 -5.45 -3.85
CA GLU A 228 21.11 -4.66 -4.49
C GLU A 228 20.17 -4.00 -3.46
N ARG A 229 19.72 -4.79 -2.48
CA ARG A 229 18.82 -4.31 -1.42
C ARG A 229 19.51 -3.32 -0.48
N LEU A 230 20.81 -3.46 -0.26
CA LEU A 230 21.59 -2.49 0.49
C LEU A 230 21.72 -1.16 -0.28
N ASP A 231 21.88 -1.21 -1.61
CA ASP A 231 21.93 -0.01 -2.44
C ASP A 231 20.58 0.72 -2.47
N ASP A 232 19.47 -0.01 -2.50
CA ASP A 232 18.12 0.56 -2.31
C ASP A 232 18.01 1.32 -0.98
N LEU A 233 18.44 0.70 0.14
CA LEU A 233 18.43 1.35 1.46
C LEU A 233 19.33 2.59 1.50
N ARG A 234 20.52 2.53 0.88
CA ARG A 234 21.46 3.64 0.84
C ARG A 234 20.88 4.84 0.07
N LEU A 235 20.18 4.57 -1.02
CA LEU A 235 19.52 5.59 -1.82
C LEU A 235 18.36 6.22 -1.04
N ALA A 236 17.45 5.41 -0.50
CA ALA A 236 16.34 5.89 0.33
C ALA A 236 16.82 6.71 1.54
N LEU A 237 17.80 6.21 2.29
CA LEU A 237 18.37 6.91 3.44
C LEU A 237 19.02 8.25 3.06
N THR A 238 19.61 8.35 1.87
CA THR A 238 20.19 9.62 1.37
C THR A 238 19.11 10.67 1.23
N GLU A 239 18.00 10.30 0.59
CA GLU A 239 16.86 11.19 0.37
C GLU A 239 16.21 11.61 1.70
N VAL A 240 15.98 10.66 2.61
CA VAL A 240 15.34 10.94 3.89
C VAL A 240 16.21 11.84 4.78
N VAL A 241 17.53 11.59 4.86
CA VAL A 241 18.44 12.44 5.63
C VAL A 241 18.56 13.83 5.01
N ALA A 242 18.66 13.92 3.68
CA ALA A 242 18.69 15.21 2.99
C ALA A 242 17.40 16.02 3.24
N ASN A 243 16.24 15.36 3.21
CA ASN A 243 14.95 15.98 3.52
C ASN A 243 14.89 16.48 4.96
N GLY A 244 15.30 15.66 5.94
CA GLY A 244 15.33 16.07 7.35
C GLY A 244 16.24 17.28 7.59
N LEU A 245 17.41 17.33 6.94
CA LEU A 245 18.35 18.44 7.06
C LEU A 245 17.88 19.72 6.36
N THR A 246 17.14 19.59 5.26
CA THR A 246 16.71 20.72 4.41
C THR A 246 15.37 21.30 4.86
N HIS A 247 14.43 20.43 5.24
CA HIS A 247 13.03 20.78 5.49
C HIS A 247 12.59 20.52 6.94
N GLY A 248 13.27 19.64 7.66
CA GLY A 248 12.97 19.30 9.05
C GLY A 248 13.46 20.36 10.05
N LEU A 249 13.22 20.10 11.34
CA LEU A 249 13.74 20.94 12.43
C LEU A 249 14.86 20.20 13.19
N PRO A 250 16.03 20.81 13.41
CA PRO A 250 17.14 20.13 14.05
C PRO A 250 16.89 19.80 15.55
N PRO A 251 17.55 18.77 16.09
CA PRO A 251 18.52 17.91 15.42
C PRO A 251 17.86 16.82 14.56
N VAL A 252 18.48 16.48 13.45
CA VAL A 252 18.15 15.29 12.64
C VAL A 252 18.92 14.10 13.19
N THR A 253 18.23 13.08 13.66
CA THR A 253 18.84 11.90 14.29
C THR A 253 18.59 10.67 13.41
N VAL A 254 19.65 9.96 13.05
CA VAL A 254 19.57 8.67 12.36
C VAL A 254 19.87 7.57 13.36
N ARG A 255 18.97 6.58 13.47
CA ARG A 255 19.20 5.37 14.28
C ARG A 255 19.04 4.14 13.41
N CYS A 256 19.93 3.17 13.58
CA CYS A 256 19.90 1.93 12.80
C CYS A 256 19.93 0.71 13.73
N TRP A 257 19.14 -0.29 13.37
CA TRP A 257 19.08 -1.60 14.01
C TRP A 257 19.29 -2.68 12.95
N SER A 258 19.82 -3.82 13.39
CA SER A 258 20.02 -5.00 12.55
C SER A 258 19.27 -6.18 13.13
N GLY A 259 18.46 -6.83 12.29
CA GLY A 259 17.92 -8.15 12.53
C GLY A 259 18.71 -9.24 11.78
N PRO A 260 18.23 -10.49 11.80
CA PRO A 260 18.86 -11.59 11.08
C PRO A 260 18.76 -11.46 9.55
N ASP A 261 17.67 -10.89 9.04
CA ASP A 261 17.28 -10.86 7.62
C ASP A 261 16.77 -9.47 7.19
N ARG A 262 17.01 -8.44 8.02
CA ARG A 262 16.52 -7.08 7.77
C ARG A 262 17.31 -6.01 8.50
N LEU A 263 17.24 -4.79 7.97
CA LEU A 263 17.69 -3.58 8.65
C LEU A 263 16.48 -2.66 8.89
N VAL A 264 16.46 -2.04 10.06
CA VAL A 264 15.47 -1.01 10.42
C VAL A 264 16.23 0.29 10.64
N VAL A 265 15.81 1.36 9.97
CA VAL A 265 16.44 2.68 10.07
C VAL A 265 15.37 3.71 10.34
N THR A 266 15.59 4.56 11.34
CA THR A 266 14.75 5.74 11.58
C THR A 266 15.53 7.00 11.32
N VAL A 267 14.86 7.99 10.74
CA VAL A 267 15.34 9.37 10.65
C VAL A 267 14.30 10.24 11.35
N THR A 268 14.71 10.93 12.41
CA THR A 268 13.83 11.74 13.25
C THR A 268 14.31 13.19 13.27
N ASP A 269 13.40 14.13 13.08
CA ASP A 269 13.63 15.56 13.28
C ASP A 269 12.50 16.16 14.14
N ARG A 270 12.65 17.39 14.64
CA ARG A 270 11.68 18.04 15.55
C ARG A 270 10.51 18.72 14.85
N GLY A 271 10.38 18.53 13.55
CA GLY A 271 9.30 19.06 12.72
C GLY A 271 8.00 18.29 12.88
N GLN A 272 7.01 18.69 12.09
CA GLN A 272 5.69 18.03 12.00
C GLN A 272 5.57 17.11 10.78
N GLY A 273 6.66 16.94 10.02
CA GLY A 273 6.66 16.16 8.79
C GLY A 273 5.99 16.85 7.59
N PRO A 274 5.75 16.09 6.51
CA PRO A 274 5.05 16.58 5.33
C PRO A 274 3.62 17.00 5.64
N LYS A 275 3.19 18.15 5.10
CA LYS A 275 1.80 18.62 5.23
C LYS A 275 0.82 17.90 4.32
N ASP A 276 1.34 17.31 3.25
CA ASP A 276 0.55 16.51 2.31
C ASP A 276 0.35 15.10 2.90
N PRO A 277 -0.89 14.70 3.23
CA PRO A 277 -1.16 13.36 3.78
C PRO A 277 -0.79 12.23 2.81
N PHE A 278 -0.72 12.50 1.51
CA PHE A 278 -0.36 11.55 0.45
C PHE A 278 1.14 11.45 0.19
N ALA A 279 1.97 12.22 0.91
CA ALA A 279 3.42 12.21 0.76
C ALA A 279 3.98 10.78 0.78
N GLY A 280 4.74 10.44 -0.26
CA GLY A 280 5.35 9.12 -0.45
C GLY A 280 4.51 8.12 -1.27
N LEU A 281 3.18 8.27 -1.35
CA LEU A 281 2.31 7.33 -2.05
C LEU A 281 2.16 7.64 -3.54
N GLN A 282 2.22 8.91 -3.90
CA GLN A 282 2.20 9.37 -5.29
C GLN A 282 3.46 10.17 -5.61
N ALA A 283 3.92 10.07 -6.85
CA ALA A 283 4.90 11.03 -7.35
C ALA A 283 4.19 12.37 -7.46
N ALA A 284 4.78 13.44 -6.94
CA ALA A 284 4.24 14.77 -7.15
C ALA A 284 4.28 15.08 -8.65
N ASP A 285 3.10 15.18 -9.29
CA ASP A 285 2.96 15.23 -10.76
C ASP A 285 3.78 16.35 -11.40
N HIS A 286 4.09 17.42 -10.67
CA HIS A 286 5.02 18.46 -11.07
C HIS A 286 5.88 18.92 -9.87
N ALA A 287 6.94 18.19 -9.55
CA ALA A 287 7.93 18.62 -8.55
C ALA A 287 9.24 19.15 -9.20
N PRO A 288 9.32 20.42 -9.63
CA PRO A 288 10.59 21.02 -10.03
C PRO A 288 11.60 21.18 -8.87
N ALA A 289 11.20 20.97 -7.60
CA ALA A 289 12.06 21.25 -6.44
C ALA A 289 11.66 20.54 -5.11
N GLY A 290 11.22 19.27 -5.14
CA GLY A 290 11.02 18.46 -3.92
C GLY A 290 9.81 17.53 -3.94
N GLY A 291 9.90 16.39 -3.26
CA GLY A 291 8.83 15.38 -3.16
C GLY A 291 9.18 14.02 -3.78
N PHE A 292 10.14 13.97 -4.71
CA PHE A 292 10.59 12.72 -5.34
C PHE A 292 11.27 11.76 -4.35
N GLY A 293 12.06 12.29 -3.41
CA GLY A 293 12.84 11.46 -2.48
C GLY A 293 11.98 10.62 -1.53
N LEU A 294 10.86 11.15 -1.03
CA LEU A 294 9.92 10.39 -0.20
C LEU A 294 9.18 9.34 -1.04
N TRP A 295 8.73 9.69 -2.24
CA TRP A 295 8.13 8.71 -3.15
C TRP A 295 9.11 7.58 -3.45
N LEU A 296 10.36 7.90 -3.81
CA LEU A 296 11.41 6.92 -4.07
C LEU A 296 11.66 6.01 -2.85
N THR A 297 11.64 6.57 -1.63
CA THR A 297 11.78 5.78 -0.40
C THR A 297 10.67 4.72 -0.27
N HIS A 298 9.41 5.08 -0.55
CA HIS A 298 8.29 4.13 -0.57
C HIS A 298 8.37 3.11 -1.71
N GLN A 299 9.14 3.41 -2.77
CA GLN A 299 9.38 2.49 -3.89
C GLN A 299 10.49 1.50 -3.61
N LEU A 300 11.47 1.83 -2.76
CA LEU A 300 12.70 1.05 -2.55
C LEU A 300 12.66 0.20 -1.27
N CYS A 301 11.97 0.66 -0.24
CA CYS A 301 11.88 -0.05 1.04
C CYS A 301 10.71 -1.05 1.08
N ASP A 302 10.84 -2.09 1.90
CA ASP A 302 9.79 -3.10 2.09
C ASP A 302 8.73 -2.67 3.10
N HIS A 303 9.03 -1.66 3.93
CA HIS A 303 8.04 -0.94 4.73
C HIS A 303 8.53 0.48 4.99
N VAL A 304 7.61 1.44 4.90
CA VAL A 304 7.86 2.82 5.28
C VAL A 304 6.73 3.30 6.17
N ALA A 305 7.09 3.68 7.41
CA ALA A 305 6.18 4.29 8.36
C ALA A 305 6.57 5.74 8.60
N LEU A 306 5.57 6.60 8.63
CA LEU A 306 5.70 8.00 9.04
C LEU A 306 5.07 8.12 10.42
N SER A 307 5.67 8.88 11.33
CA SER A 307 5.10 9.16 12.64
C SER A 307 5.41 10.55 13.14
N ASP A 308 4.36 11.29 13.51
CA ASP A 308 4.42 12.57 14.20
C ASP A 308 4.06 12.37 15.68
N THR A 309 5.05 12.51 16.54
CA THR A 309 4.85 12.43 18.00
C THR A 309 5.28 13.74 18.64
N GLU A 310 5.08 13.89 19.94
CA GLU A 310 5.61 15.05 20.68
C GLU A 310 7.14 15.15 20.60
N GLU A 311 7.85 14.05 20.31
CA GLU A 311 9.31 14.03 20.12
C GLU A 311 9.74 14.58 18.75
N GLY A 312 8.80 14.72 17.81
CA GLY A 312 9.00 15.19 16.45
C GLY A 312 8.49 14.20 15.40
N PHE A 313 8.90 14.45 14.16
CA PHE A 313 8.58 13.62 13.01
C PHE A 313 9.65 12.55 12.80
N THR A 314 9.22 11.30 12.64
CA THR A 314 10.06 10.14 12.38
C THR A 314 9.62 9.43 11.11
N LEU A 315 10.56 9.19 10.21
CA LEU A 315 10.39 8.24 9.11
C LEU A 315 11.17 6.97 9.42
N ARG A 316 10.47 5.82 9.44
CA ARG A 316 11.05 4.49 9.57
C ARG A 316 11.09 3.80 8.22
N MET A 317 12.23 3.22 7.89
CA MET A 317 12.43 2.35 6.73
C MET A 317 12.80 0.96 7.22
N ILE A 318 12.18 -0.06 6.62
CA ILE A 318 12.59 -1.46 6.75
C ILE A 318 12.98 -1.98 5.37
N VAL A 319 14.14 -2.63 5.30
CA VAL A 319 14.59 -3.37 4.11
C VAL A 319 14.97 -4.78 4.53
N GLY A 320 14.48 -5.78 3.79
CA GLY A 320 14.48 -7.19 4.17
C GLY A 320 13.09 -7.65 4.62
N ASN A 321 13.03 -8.54 5.61
CA ASN A 321 11.77 -9.09 6.09
C ASN A 321 10.96 -8.10 6.96
N ALA A 322 10.01 -7.39 6.37
CA ALA A 322 9.11 -6.47 7.09
C ALA A 322 8.05 -7.18 7.96
N HIS A 323 7.77 -8.47 7.71
CA HIS A 323 6.72 -9.22 8.38
C HIS A 323 7.28 -9.87 9.66
N HIS A 324 7.40 -9.09 10.73
CA HIS A 324 7.63 -9.65 12.05
C HIS A 324 6.32 -10.26 12.59
N ARG A 325 6.44 -11.35 13.35
CA ARG A 325 5.32 -11.82 14.16
C ARG A 325 5.04 -10.74 15.20
N VAL A 326 3.88 -10.08 15.10
CA VAL A 326 3.31 -9.34 16.21
C VAL A 326 2.93 -10.43 17.23
N THR A 327 3.77 -10.65 18.23
CA THR A 327 3.39 -11.50 19.35
C THR A 327 2.41 -10.71 20.20
N ASP A 328 1.21 -11.26 20.38
CA ASP A 328 0.15 -10.76 21.26
C ASP A 328 0.64 -10.41 22.68
#